data_AF-A0A9E5S0Q2-F1
#
_entry.id   AF-A0A9E5S0Q2-F1
#
_cell.length_a   1.000
_cell.length_b   1.000
_cell.length_c   1.000
_cell.angle_alpha   90.00
_cell.angle_beta   90.00
_cell.angle_gamma   90.00
#
_symmetry.space_group_name_H-M   'P 1'
#
loop_
_entity.id
_entity.type
_entity.pdbx_description
1 polymer ?
#
loop_
_entity_poly.entity_id
_entity_poly.type
_entity_poly.pdbx_seq_one_letter_code
_entity_poly.pdbx_strand_id
1 'polypeptide(L)' 'MTSVVIKPSSWLTEGIRVERVNNLNLFKFTEELGLRMQELLDKKKADLLTPEEAAELEAIGELDTIFSYINAINVSQS' A
#
# COMPACT_ATOMS: atom_id res chain seq x y z
N MET A 1 4.49 -13.59 -23.05
CA MET A 1 3.67 -12.77 -22.15
C MET A 1 4.32 -12.82 -20.78
N THR A 2 5.12 -11.83 -20.44
CA THR A 2 5.76 -11.74 -19.11
C THR A 2 4.74 -11.12 -18.18
N SER A 3 4.10 -11.93 -17.33
CA SER A 3 3.28 -11.41 -16.24
C SER A 3 4.20 -10.63 -15.31
N VAL A 4 4.06 -9.30 -15.29
CA VAL A 4 4.73 -8.45 -14.30
C VAL A 4 4.06 -8.75 -12.96
N VAL A 5 4.68 -9.65 -12.20
CA VAL A 5 4.27 -9.93 -10.83
C VAL A 5 4.79 -8.79 -9.97
N ILE A 6 3.95 -7.79 -9.73
CA ILE A 6 4.25 -6.73 -8.76
C ILE A 6 4.24 -7.37 -7.38
N LYS A 7 5.43 -7.50 -6.79
CA LYS A 7 5.55 -7.99 -5.41
C LYS A 7 5.21 -6.84 -4.46
N PRO A 8 4.37 -7.05 -3.43
CA PRO A 8 4.15 -6.06 -2.38
C PRO A 8 5.46 -5.64 -1.72
N SER A 9 6.42 -6.56 -1.63
CA SER A 9 7.75 -6.24 -1.11
C SER A 9 8.53 -5.19 -1.91
N SER A 10 8.21 -4.97 -3.19
CA SER A 10 8.88 -3.95 -4.02
C SER A 10 8.55 -2.54 -3.53
N TRP A 11 7.31 -2.35 -3.08
CA TRP A 11 6.84 -1.10 -2.49
C TRP A 11 7.35 -0.89 -1.07
N LEU A 12 7.90 -1.91 -0.41
CA LEU A 12 8.46 -1.74 0.93
C LEU A 12 9.63 -0.76 0.95
N THR A 13 10.42 -0.74 -0.12
CA THR A 13 11.65 0.06 -0.23
C THR A 13 11.40 1.51 -0.63
N GLU A 14 10.44 1.77 -1.52
CA GLU A 14 10.22 3.10 -2.10
C GLU A 14 8.87 3.72 -1.73
N GLY A 15 7.90 2.89 -1.33
CA GLY A 15 6.50 3.30 -1.13
C GLY A 15 6.07 3.46 0.33
N ILE A 16 6.95 3.21 1.30
CA ILE A 16 6.61 3.29 2.74
C ILE A 16 7.40 4.38 3.43
N ARG A 17 6.70 5.10 4.30
CA ARG A 17 7.30 6.00 5.27
C ARG A 17 6.88 5.60 6.69
N VAL A 18 7.85 5.58 7.60
CA VAL A 18 7.56 5.49 9.03
C VAL A 18 7.35 6.89 9.57
N GLU A 19 6.19 7.15 10.13
CA GLU A 19 5.82 8.42 10.75
C GLU A 19 5.69 8.23 12.26
N ARG A 20 6.36 9.10 13.03
CA ARG A 20 6.29 9.06 14.49
C ARG A 20 5.14 9.94 14.97
N VAL A 21 4.10 9.34 15.54
CA VAL A 21 2.91 10.04 16.06
C VAL A 21 2.76 9.70 17.53
N ASN A 22 2.76 10.70 18.43
CA ASN A 22 2.57 10.49 19.88
C ASN A 22 3.44 9.36 20.48
N ASN A 23 4.74 9.37 20.15
CA ASN A 23 5.72 8.36 20.58
C ASN A 23 5.60 6.97 19.93
N LEU A 24 4.65 6.78 19.02
CA LEU A 24 4.48 5.55 18.24
C LEU A 24 5.07 5.68 16.84
N ASN A 25 5.70 4.61 16.38
CA ASN A 25 6.15 4.51 14.99
C ASN A 25 5.01 3.88 14.19
N LEU A 26 4.31 4.69 13.40
CA LEU A 26 3.25 4.24 12.50
C LEU A 26 3.80 4.08 11.09
N PHE A 27 3.44 3.00 10.43
CA PHE A 27 3.75 2.75 9.03
C PHE A 27 2.66 3.39 8.18
N LYS A 28 3.05 4.20 7.21
CA LYS A 28 2.16 4.83 6.23
C LYS A 28 2.75 4.70 4.84
N PHE A 29 1.89 4.76 3.84
CA PHE A 29 2.32 4.92 2.46
C PHE A 29 2.92 6.31 2.23
N THR A 30 3.88 6.38 1.31
CA THR A 30 4.33 7.66 0.75
C THR A 30 3.19 8.29 -0.04
N GLU A 31 3.25 9.61 -0.22
CA GLU A 31 2.27 10.34 -1.03
C GLU A 31 2.20 9.77 -2.46
N GLU A 32 3.35 9.38 -3.02
CA GLU A 32 3.44 8.75 -4.35
C GLU A 32 2.69 7.43 -4.41
N LEU A 33 2.86 6.55 -3.42
CA LEU A 33 2.18 5.26 -3.38
C LEU A 33 0.68 5.43 -3.10
N GLY A 34 0.32 6.36 -2.22
CA GLY A 34 -1.08 6.69 -1.96
C GLY A 34 -1.80 7.23 -3.20
N LEU A 35 -1.15 8.10 -3.99
CA LEU A 35 -1.66 8.59 -5.27
C LEU A 35 -1.81 7.45 -6.28
N ARG A 36 -0.81 6.55 -6.38
CA ARG A 36 -0.91 5.37 -7.26
C ARG A 36 -2.08 4.47 -6.89
N MET A 37 -2.24 4.15 -5.61
CA MET A 37 -3.40 3.39 -5.12
C MET A 37 -4.72 4.07 -5.51
N GLN A 38 -4.79 5.39 -5.36
CA GLN A 38 -5.99 6.16 -5.69
C GLN A 38 -6.29 6.14 -7.20
N GLU A 39 -5.28 6.27 -8.07
CA GLU A 39 -5.42 6.13 -9.52
C GLU A 39 -5.89 4.73 -9.91
N LEU A 40 -5.32 3.68 -9.32
CA LEU A 40 -5.72 2.29 -9.55
C LEU A 40 -7.16 2.04 -9.11
N LEU A 41 -7.58 2.58 -7.96
CA LEU A 41 -8.97 2.49 -7.50
C LEU A 41 -9.93 3.21 -8.44
N ASP A 42 -9.54 4.36 -8.98
CA ASP A 42 -10.35 5.10 -9.95
C ASP A 42 -10.51 4.31 -11.26
N LYS A 43 -9.40 3.78 -11.80
CA LYS A 43 -9.41 2.88 -12.96
C LYS A 43 -10.23 1.61 -12.72
N LYS A 44 -10.16 1.02 -11.53
CA LYS A 44 -10.97 -0.13 -11.13
C LYS A 44 -12.46 0.20 -11.15
N LYS A 45 -12.85 1.38 -10.64
CA LYS A 45 -14.25 1.84 -10.71
C LYS A 45 -14.72 2.08 -12.13
N ALA A 46 -13.82 2.52 -13.01
CA ALA A 46 -14.08 2.73 -14.43
C ALA A 46 -14.02 1.43 -15.26
N ASP A 47 -13.73 0.28 -14.66
CA ASP A 47 -13.49 -1.01 -15.35
C ASP A 47 -12.34 -0.94 -16.38
N LEU A 48 -11.41 0.01 -16.22
CA LEU A 48 -10.25 0.24 -17.08
C LEU A 48 -8.96 -0.38 -16.52
N LEU A 49 -9.07 -1.15 -15.44
CA LEU A 49 -7.92 -1.70 -14.74
C LEU A 49 -7.29 -2.83 -15.57
N THR A 50 -6.03 -2.66 -15.92
CA THR A 50 -5.27 -3.73 -16.57
C THR A 50 -4.96 -4.85 -15.57
N PRO A 51 -4.71 -6.10 -16.02
CA PRO A 51 -4.32 -7.19 -15.12
C PRO A 51 -3.03 -6.90 -14.34
N GLU A 52 -2.13 -6.09 -14.88
CA GLU A 52 -0.92 -5.64 -14.19
C GLU A 52 -1.26 -4.66 -13.05
N GLU A 53 -2.11 -3.68 -13.34
CA GLU A 53 -2.63 -2.73 -12.34
C GLU A 53 -3.50 -3.40 -11.27
N ALA A 54 -4.23 -4.46 -11.63
CA ALA A 54 -4.98 -5.28 -10.67
C ALA A 54 -4.04 -5.96 -9.66
N ALA A 55 -2.97 -6.58 -10.15
CA ALA A 55 -1.95 -7.18 -9.30
C ALA A 55 -1.24 -6.14 -8.43
N GLU A 56 -0.98 -4.94 -8.97
CA GLU A 56 -0.42 -3.82 -8.22
C GLU A 56 -1.36 -3.35 -7.09
N LEU A 57 -2.64 -3.17 -7.40
CA LEU A 57 -3.64 -2.76 -6.41
C LEU A 57 -3.81 -3.80 -5.29
N GLU A 58 -3.80 -5.09 -5.64
CA GLU A 58 -3.81 -6.17 -4.65
C GLU A 58 -2.57 -6.13 -3.75
N ALA A 59 -1.38 -5.98 -4.34
CA ALA A 59 -0.13 -5.86 -3.60
C ALA A 59 -0.14 -4.65 -2.63
N ILE A 60 -0.64 -3.50 -3.08
CA ILE A 60 -0.77 -2.30 -2.22
C ILE A 60 -1.81 -2.53 -1.11
N GLY A 61 -2.94 -3.17 -1.42
CA GLY A 61 -3.98 -3.48 -0.44
C GLY A 61 -3.51 -4.46 0.66
N GLU A 62 -2.69 -5.44 0.30
CA GLU A 62 -2.05 -6.33 1.28
C GLU A 62 -1.13 -5.56 2.22
N LEU A 63 -0.30 -4.65 1.69
CA LEU A 63 0.56 -3.80 2.51
C LEU A 63 -0.24 -2.91 3.45
N ASP A 64 -1.34 -2.32 2.99
CA ASP A 64 -2.21 -1.47 3.81
C ASP A 64 -2.71 -2.25 5.02
N THR A 65 -3.18 -3.47 4.77
CA THR A 65 -3.68 -4.37 5.83
C THR A 65 -2.58 -4.68 6.84
N ILE A 66 -1.36 -4.99 6.38
CA ILE A 66 -0.21 -5.27 7.24
C ILE A 66 0.13 -4.04 8.10
N PHE A 67 0.17 -2.84 7.51
CA PHE A 67 0.47 -1.62 8.26
C PHE A 67 -0.62 -1.26 9.22
N SER A 68 -1.89 -1.36 8.82
CA SER A 68 -3.03 -1.11 9.68
C SER A 68 -3.02 -2.04 10.89
N TYR A 69 -2.66 -3.32 10.69
CA TYR A 69 -2.46 -4.27 11.77
C TYR A 69 -1.29 -3.89 12.71
N ILE A 70 -0.10 -3.61 12.16
CA ILE A 70 1.06 -3.20 12.97
C ILE A 70 0.78 -1.90 13.73
N ASN A 71 0.16 -0.93 13.07
CA ASN A 71 -0.26 0.35 13.65
C ASN A 71 -1.27 0.13 14.77
N ALA A 72 -2.28 -0.73 14.55
CA ALA A 72 -3.27 -1.06 15.56
C ALA A 72 -2.64 -1.71 16.79
N ILE A 73 -1.68 -2.63 16.61
CA ILE A 73 -0.93 -3.22 17.73
C ILE A 73 -0.12 -2.15 18.46
N ASN A 74 0.64 -1.33 17.74
CA ASN A 74 1.43 -0.26 18.34
C ASN A 74 0.54 0.66 19.18
N VAL A 75 -0.56 1.16 18.61
CA VAL A 75 -1.53 2.01 19.31
C VAL A 75 -2.16 1.30 20.51
N SER A 76 -2.48 0.01 20.39
CA SER A 76 -3.10 -0.77 21.48
C SER A 76 -2.13 -1.10 22.63
N GLN A 77 -0.83 -1.05 22.40
CA GLN A 77 0.21 -1.31 23.41
C GLN A 77 0.75 -0.02 24.06
N SER A 78 0.17 1.14 23.75
CA SER A 78 0.60 2.47 24.22
C SER A 78 -0.15 2.97 25.43
#